data_AF-A0A1M5YHY9-F1
#
_entry.id   AF-A0A1M5YHY9-F1
#
_cell.length_a   1.000
_cell.length_b   1.000
_cell.length_c   1.000
_cell.angle_alpha   90.00
_cell.angle_beta   90.00
_cell.angle_gamma   90.00
#
_symmetry.space_group_name_H-M   'P 1'
#
loop_
_entity.id
_entity.type
_entity.pdbx_description
1 polymer ?
#
loop_
_entity_poly.entity_id
_entity_poly.type
_entity_poly.pdbx_seq_one_letter_code
_entity_poly.pdbx_strand_id
1 'polypeptide(L)'
;MLLLTRDLLDQVFDHNLNEEFLIDQLDHLESSRELDGPVELYWLSMSRIMELALLCAGNYADFGQIRDVADLMVNPRHTEVHINGIWEPVRVKRHERMTKQFADYAPAGTNVREWLRDNTHLVHVKGPLIPNLYDKLKGADSLSESYISSVYSRMQKISETMAFVMQGQRMNPNYPLSGVFSKEKEFVEANLCRYNRNQFRQIGTDISGMLKDDKYCSSFLKFS
;
A
#
# COMPACT_ATOMS: atom_id res chain seq x y z
N MET A 1 -3.13 -0.39 -23.81
CA MET A 1 -2.82 -1.46 -22.83
C MET A 1 -1.38 -1.94 -23.02
N LEU A 2 -0.38 -1.06 -22.86
CA LEU A 2 1.04 -1.36 -23.16
C LEU A 2 1.97 -1.16 -21.95
N LEU A 3 1.46 -0.85 -20.77
CA LEU A 3 2.24 -0.09 -19.78
C LEU A 3 2.82 -0.89 -18.63
N LEU A 4 2.75 -2.22 -18.68
CA LEU A 4 3.41 -3.08 -17.70
C LEU A 4 4.17 -4.24 -18.37
N THR A 5 4.55 -4.15 -19.64
CA THR A 5 5.45 -5.16 -20.21
C THR A 5 6.87 -4.94 -19.69
N ARG A 6 7.37 -5.94 -18.94
CA ARG A 6 8.74 -6.31 -18.51
C ARG A 6 9.84 -5.25 -18.32
N ASP A 7 10.00 -4.25 -19.17
CA ASP A 7 11.25 -3.49 -19.29
C ASP A 7 11.27 -2.17 -18.48
N LEU A 8 10.14 -1.48 -18.31
CA LEU A 8 10.11 -0.17 -17.64
C LEU A 8 10.12 -0.26 -16.10
N LEU A 9 9.60 -1.36 -15.54
CA LEU A 9 9.52 -1.56 -14.09
C LEU A 9 10.64 -2.42 -13.49
N ASP A 10 11.49 -3.07 -14.28
CA ASP A 10 12.63 -3.80 -13.69
C ASP A 10 13.88 -2.92 -13.54
N GLN A 11 13.97 -1.77 -14.23
CA GLN A 11 15.16 -0.91 -14.29
C GLN A 11 15.16 0.31 -13.33
N VAL A 12 14.01 0.72 -12.77
CA VAL A 12 13.87 2.01 -12.04
C VAL A 12 13.77 1.86 -10.50
N PHE A 13 13.77 0.63 -9.97
CA PHE A 13 12.99 0.32 -8.76
C PHE A 13 13.62 0.48 -7.38
N ASP A 14 14.94 0.49 -7.22
CA ASP A 14 15.51 0.38 -5.86
C ASP A 14 15.55 1.68 -5.06
N HIS A 15 15.44 2.86 -5.71
CA HIS A 15 15.51 4.15 -5.01
C HIS A 15 14.23 4.98 -5.07
N ASN A 16 13.27 4.60 -5.93
CA ASN A 16 12.06 5.39 -6.19
C ASN A 16 10.75 4.68 -5.78
N LEU A 17 10.80 3.47 -5.21
CA LEU A 17 9.60 2.77 -4.75
C LEU A 17 9.06 3.42 -3.47
N ASN A 18 8.01 4.22 -3.61
CA ASN A 18 7.32 4.92 -2.53
C ASN A 18 5.80 5.04 -2.82
N GLU A 19 5.05 5.62 -1.90
CA GLU A 19 3.59 5.80 -2.04
C GLU A 19 3.21 6.62 -3.29
N GLU A 20 3.94 7.69 -3.60
CA GLU A 20 3.68 8.56 -4.76
C GLU A 20 3.82 7.80 -6.07
N PHE A 21 4.92 7.07 -6.24
CA PHE A 21 5.14 6.21 -7.40
C PHE A 21 4.02 5.17 -7.55
N LEU A 22 3.60 4.52 -6.46
CA LEU A 22 2.54 3.51 -6.51
C LEU A 22 1.18 4.13 -6.91
N ILE A 23 0.90 5.35 -6.43
CA ILE A 23 -0.30 6.10 -6.81
C ILE A 23 -0.24 6.46 -8.30
N ASP A 24 0.88 6.94 -8.80
CA ASP A 24 1.04 7.27 -10.22
C ASP A 24 0.81 6.05 -11.12
N GLN A 25 1.34 4.88 -10.73
CA GLN A 25 1.11 3.64 -11.47
C GLN A 25 -0.37 3.22 -11.43
N LEU A 26 -1.04 3.41 -10.29
CA LEU A 26 -2.45 3.10 -10.13
C LEU A 26 -3.33 4.02 -10.98
N ASP A 27 -3.12 5.33 -10.88
CA ASP A 27 -3.88 6.34 -11.61
C ASP A 27 -3.69 6.15 -13.13
N HIS A 28 -2.48 5.77 -13.56
CA HIS A 28 -2.19 5.45 -14.94
C HIS A 28 -2.93 4.19 -15.43
N LEU A 29 -2.95 3.12 -14.63
CA LEU A 29 -3.71 1.90 -14.94
C LEU A 29 -5.21 2.19 -15.01
N GLU A 30 -5.75 2.93 -14.03
CA GLU A 30 -7.18 3.28 -13.96
C GLU A 30 -7.60 4.17 -15.13
N SER A 31 -6.77 5.12 -15.54
CA SER A 31 -7.00 5.96 -16.71
C SER A 31 -6.98 5.17 -18.02
N SER A 32 -6.30 4.01 -18.05
CA SER A 32 -6.21 3.14 -19.23
C SER A 32 -7.35 2.11 -19.34
N ARG A 33 -8.23 2.03 -18.33
CA ARG A 33 -9.32 1.03 -18.24
C ARG A 33 -10.34 1.12 -19.38
N GLU A 34 -10.43 2.28 -20.03
CA GLU A 34 -11.32 2.51 -21.17
C GLU A 34 -10.85 1.85 -22.48
N LEU A 35 -9.68 1.20 -22.48
CA LEU A 35 -9.16 0.49 -23.64
C LEU A 35 -9.70 -0.95 -23.69
N ASP A 36 -10.32 -1.33 -24.80
CA ASP A 36 -10.87 -2.67 -25.10
C ASP A 36 -9.82 -3.79 -24.94
N GLY A 37 -9.64 -4.28 -23.72
CA GLY A 37 -8.69 -5.34 -23.38
C GLY A 37 -9.31 -6.39 -22.46
N PRO A 38 -8.77 -7.62 -22.43
CA PRO A 38 -9.21 -8.66 -21.50
C PRO A 38 -9.19 -8.18 -20.04
N VAL A 39 -10.30 -8.41 -19.33
CA VAL A 39 -10.47 -8.00 -17.93
C VAL A 39 -9.42 -8.65 -17.01
N GLU A 40 -8.97 -9.84 -17.37
CA GLU A 40 -7.93 -10.60 -16.69
C GLU A 40 -6.60 -9.84 -16.70
N LEU A 41 -6.23 -9.21 -17.82
CA LEU A 41 -4.99 -8.44 -17.93
C LEU A 41 -5.03 -7.20 -17.04
N TYR A 42 -6.20 -6.57 -16.89
CA TYR A 42 -6.40 -5.48 -15.94
C TYR A 42 -6.18 -5.95 -14.50
N TRP A 43 -6.77 -7.07 -14.10
CA TRP A 43 -6.62 -7.58 -12.73
C TRP A 43 -5.22 -8.10 -12.42
N LEU A 44 -4.53 -8.72 -13.38
CA LEU A 44 -3.12 -9.06 -13.23
C LEU A 44 -2.24 -7.81 -13.12
N SER A 45 -2.55 -6.77 -13.89
CA SER A 45 -1.86 -5.47 -13.79
C SER A 45 -2.05 -4.82 -12.41
N MET A 46 -3.28 -4.83 -11.90
CA MET A 46 -3.61 -4.35 -10.55
C MET A 46 -2.88 -5.18 -9.48
N SER A 47 -2.82 -6.50 -9.68
CA SER A 47 -2.09 -7.42 -8.79
C SER A 47 -0.60 -7.08 -8.75
N ARG A 48 0.02 -6.69 -9.87
CA ARG A 48 1.42 -6.22 -9.86
C ARG A 48 1.64 -4.96 -9.04
N ILE A 49 0.71 -4.00 -9.11
CA ILE A 49 0.79 -2.80 -8.26
C ILE A 49 0.67 -3.19 -6.78
N MET A 50 -0.20 -4.15 -6.45
CA MET A 50 -0.32 -4.69 -5.09
C MET A 50 0.98 -5.37 -4.63
N GLU A 51 1.61 -6.19 -5.48
CA GLU A 51 2.90 -6.81 -5.14
C GLU A 51 3.99 -5.78 -4.85
N LEU A 52 4.03 -4.68 -5.59
CA LEU A 52 4.94 -3.57 -5.34
C LEU A 52 4.62 -2.82 -4.05
N ALA A 53 3.33 -2.61 -3.77
CA ALA A 53 2.89 -1.94 -2.54
C ALA A 53 3.23 -2.77 -1.30
N LEU A 54 3.01 -4.09 -1.35
CA LEU A 54 3.41 -5.02 -0.28
C LEU A 54 4.92 -5.03 -0.09
N LEU A 55 5.70 -5.07 -1.17
CA LEU A 55 7.16 -4.99 -1.11
C LEU A 55 7.63 -3.68 -0.46
N CYS A 56 7.04 -2.55 -0.86
CA CYS A 56 7.33 -1.23 -0.32
C CYS A 56 7.06 -1.16 1.19
N ALA A 57 5.83 -1.52 1.60
CA ALA A 57 5.43 -1.51 3.01
C ALA A 57 6.21 -2.54 3.86
N GLY A 58 6.51 -3.72 3.31
CA GLY A 58 7.33 -4.72 3.99
C GLY A 58 8.76 -4.23 4.23
N ASN A 59 9.37 -3.59 3.22
CA ASN A 59 10.68 -2.95 3.40
C ASN A 59 10.62 -1.84 4.44
N TYR A 60 9.63 -0.93 4.36
CA TYR A 60 9.46 0.11 5.37
C TYR A 60 9.30 -0.47 6.78
N ALA A 61 8.55 -1.56 6.94
CA ALA A 61 8.37 -2.24 8.23
C ALA A 61 9.68 -2.82 8.74
N ASP A 62 10.43 -3.52 7.89
CA ASP A 62 11.74 -4.09 8.23
C ASP A 62 12.75 -2.99 8.62
N PHE A 63 12.70 -1.80 7.98
CA PHE A 63 13.51 -0.62 8.32
C PHE A 63 12.97 0.24 9.46
N GLY A 64 11.88 -0.16 10.11
CA GLY A 64 11.27 0.61 11.20
C GLY A 64 10.77 1.99 10.77
N GLN A 65 10.50 2.18 9.49
CA GLN A 65 9.89 3.36 8.89
C GLN A 65 8.38 3.36 9.15
N ILE A 66 7.99 3.32 10.43
CA ILE A 66 6.62 3.07 10.88
C ILE A 66 5.63 4.08 10.29
N ARG A 67 6.05 5.34 10.10
CA ARG A 67 5.20 6.37 9.47
C ARG A 67 4.85 5.99 8.04
N ASP A 68 5.83 5.58 7.25
CA ASP A 68 5.66 5.27 5.84
C ASP A 68 4.85 3.97 5.65
N VAL A 69 5.04 2.97 6.54
CA VAL A 69 4.14 1.80 6.57
C VAL A 69 2.71 2.21 6.92
N ALA A 70 2.54 3.07 7.94
CA ALA A 70 1.24 3.53 8.36
C ALA A 70 0.54 4.31 7.24
N ASP A 71 1.24 5.11 6.45
CA ASP A 71 0.66 5.81 5.29
C ASP A 71 0.11 4.86 4.22
N LEU A 72 0.78 3.73 3.99
CA LEU A 72 0.32 2.70 3.06
C LEU A 72 -0.81 1.81 3.62
N MET A 73 -0.77 1.49 4.92
CA MET A 73 -1.61 0.46 5.54
C MET A 73 -2.80 0.99 6.37
N VAL A 74 -2.69 2.19 6.95
CA VAL A 74 -3.58 2.66 8.02
C VAL A 74 -4.10 4.07 7.79
N ASN A 75 -3.24 5.01 7.40
CA ASN A 75 -3.59 6.42 7.31
C ASN A 75 -4.27 6.71 5.97
N PRO A 76 -5.47 7.33 5.97
CA PRO A 76 -6.15 7.69 4.73
C PRO A 76 -5.32 8.62 3.83
N ARG A 77 -5.35 8.30 2.53
CA ARG A 77 -5.08 9.14 1.33
C ARG A 77 -5.35 10.62 1.50
N HIS A 78 -6.60 10.84 1.83
CA HIS A 78 -7.25 12.13 1.76
C HIS A 78 -8.34 12.14 2.82
N THR A 79 -8.22 13.07 3.76
CA THR A 79 -9.22 13.34 4.77
C THR A 79 -9.65 14.80 4.64
N GLU A 80 -10.95 15.01 4.68
CA GLU A 80 -11.61 16.30 4.69
C GLU A 80 -12.24 16.55 6.05
N VAL A 81 -12.14 17.78 6.53
CA VAL A 81 -12.81 18.27 7.74
C VAL A 81 -13.90 19.23 7.31
N HIS A 82 -15.14 18.84 7.55
CA HIS A 82 -16.28 19.72 7.34
C HIS A 82 -16.56 20.46 8.63
N ILE A 83 -16.61 21.79 8.54
CA ILE A 83 -16.84 22.68 9.67
C ILE A 83 -18.27 23.20 9.57
N ASN A 84 -19.02 23.14 10.67
CA ASN A 84 -20.39 23.63 10.72
C ASN A 84 -20.46 25.10 10.29
N GLY A 85 -21.33 25.40 9.32
CA GLY A 85 -21.49 26.76 8.78
C GLY A 85 -20.47 27.16 7.72
N ILE A 86 -19.49 26.31 7.38
CA ILE A 86 -18.58 26.49 6.26
C ILE A 86 -18.96 25.51 5.16
N TRP A 87 -19.14 26.01 3.94
CA TRP A 87 -19.57 25.20 2.81
C TRP A 87 -18.46 24.28 2.29
N GLU A 88 -17.25 24.81 2.14
CA GLU A 88 -16.13 24.06 1.59
C GLU A 88 -15.39 23.28 2.67
N PRO A 89 -15.16 21.96 2.48
CA PRO A 89 -14.37 21.17 3.40
C PRO A 89 -12.91 21.60 3.39
N VAL A 90 -12.27 21.51 4.55
CA VAL A 90 -10.84 21.78 4.71
C VAL A 90 -10.08 20.46 4.58
N ARG A 91 -9.23 20.35 3.56
CA ARG A 91 -8.35 19.19 3.39
C ARG A 91 -7.31 19.14 4.50
N VAL A 92 -7.24 18.00 5.19
CA VAL A 92 -6.20 17.73 6.20
C VAL A 92 -4.86 17.53 5.50
N LYS A 93 -3.86 18.30 5.91
CA LYS A 93 -2.45 18.02 5.61
C LYS A 93 -1.99 16.88 6.51
N ARG A 94 -1.58 15.76 5.90
CA ARG A 94 -0.99 14.63 6.65
C ARG A 94 0.22 15.12 7.45
N HIS A 95 0.45 14.51 8.61
CA HIS A 95 1.61 14.74 9.49
C HIS A 95 1.71 16.14 10.13
N GLU A 96 0.82 17.08 9.83
CA GLU A 96 0.72 18.35 10.55
C GLU A 96 -0.30 18.28 11.68
N ARG A 97 -0.01 18.90 12.83
CA ARG A 97 -0.91 18.89 13.99
C ARG A 97 -2.24 19.58 13.65
N MET A 98 -3.36 18.90 13.91
CA MET A 98 -4.70 19.45 13.67
C MET A 98 -4.90 20.80 14.36
N THR A 99 -4.45 20.96 15.60
CA THR A 99 -4.57 22.23 16.33
C THR A 99 -3.89 23.41 15.64
N LYS A 100 -2.82 23.16 14.88
CA LYS A 100 -2.14 24.18 14.08
C LYS A 100 -2.88 24.45 12.77
N GLN A 101 -3.35 23.40 12.09
CA GLN A 101 -4.08 23.55 10.81
C GLN A 101 -5.42 24.28 10.97
N PHE A 102 -6.05 24.13 12.12
CA PHE A 102 -7.39 24.65 12.39
C PHE A 102 -7.42 25.85 13.34
N ALA A 103 -6.25 26.41 13.70
CA ALA A 103 -6.16 27.52 14.63
C ALA A 103 -6.97 28.74 14.16
N ASP A 104 -6.94 29.05 12.87
CA ASP A 104 -7.60 30.23 12.29
C ASP A 104 -9.11 30.06 12.10
N TYR A 105 -9.63 28.83 12.22
CA TYR A 105 -11.06 28.54 12.12
C TYR A 105 -11.75 28.60 13.49
N ALA A 106 -11.00 28.32 14.56
CA ALA A 106 -11.52 28.36 15.91
C ALA A 106 -11.64 29.82 16.40
N PRO A 107 -12.74 30.20 17.08
CA PRO A 107 -12.86 31.53 17.65
C PRO A 107 -11.72 31.84 18.62
N ALA A 108 -11.27 33.10 18.63
CA ALA A 108 -10.18 33.53 19.49
C ALA A 108 -10.44 33.21 20.97
N GLY A 109 -9.42 32.69 21.67
CA GLY A 109 -9.51 32.31 23.07
C GLY A 109 -10.17 30.96 23.35
N THR A 110 -10.60 30.22 22.32
CA THR A 110 -11.13 28.86 22.50
C THR A 110 -10.04 27.80 22.48
N ASN A 111 -10.31 26.67 23.13
CA ASN A 111 -9.48 25.48 22.97
C ASN A 111 -9.79 24.82 21.62
N VAL A 112 -8.86 24.92 20.66
CA VAL A 112 -9.02 24.40 19.29
C VAL A 112 -9.43 22.93 19.27
N ARG A 113 -8.96 22.11 20.23
CA ARG A 113 -9.31 20.68 20.28
C ARG A 113 -10.77 20.45 20.62
N GLU A 114 -11.29 21.18 21.62
CA GLU A 114 -12.69 21.09 22.04
C GLU A 114 -13.59 21.65 20.94
N TRP A 115 -13.21 22.79 20.37
CA TRP A 115 -13.94 23.40 19.27
C TRP A 115 -14.04 22.46 18.06
N LEU A 116 -12.94 21.82 17.66
CA LEU A 116 -12.93 20.85 16.56
C LEU A 116 -13.88 19.68 16.82
N ARG A 117 -13.86 19.11 18.03
CA ARG A 117 -14.74 17.99 18.41
C ARG A 117 -16.21 18.35 18.26
N ASP A 118 -16.59 19.57 18.64
CA ASP A 118 -17.99 19.97 18.75
C ASP A 118 -18.54 20.61 17.46
N ASN A 119 -17.66 21.06 16.54
CA ASN A 119 -18.05 21.84 15.35
C ASN A 119 -17.64 21.22 14.02
N THR A 120 -17.06 20.02 14.02
CA THR A 120 -16.59 19.40 12.78
C THR A 120 -16.99 17.94 12.65
N HIS A 121 -17.03 17.46 11.40
CA HIS A 121 -17.07 16.04 11.08
C HIS A 121 -15.98 15.69 10.06
N LEU A 122 -15.41 14.49 10.21
CA LEU A 122 -14.32 13.99 9.39
C LEU A 122 -14.84 13.04 8.32
N VAL A 123 -14.36 13.23 7.09
CA VAL A 123 -14.66 12.36 5.95
C VAL A 123 -13.37 11.86 5.34
N HIS A 124 -13.24 10.54 5.20
CA HIS A 124 -12.11 9.92 4.51
C HIS A 124 -12.46 9.73 3.04
N VAL A 125 -11.98 10.64 2.20
CA VAL A 125 -12.26 10.65 0.75
C VAL A 125 -11.45 9.58 0.02
N LYS A 126 -10.19 9.37 0.41
CA LYS A 126 -9.34 8.29 -0.10
C LYS A 126 -8.78 7.52 1.07
N GLY A 127 -9.12 6.23 1.20
CA GLY A 127 -8.56 5.33 2.20
C GLY A 127 -7.06 5.02 1.98
N PRO A 128 -6.44 4.23 2.88
CA PRO A 128 -5.04 3.83 2.76
C PRO A 128 -4.82 2.96 1.52
N LEU A 129 -3.63 3.03 0.92
CA LEU A 129 -3.40 2.46 -0.42
C LEU A 129 -3.59 0.94 -0.45
N ILE A 130 -2.92 0.21 0.45
CA ILE A 130 -2.90 -1.26 0.43
C ILE A 130 -4.28 -1.86 0.77
N PRO A 131 -4.98 -1.44 1.84
CA PRO A 131 -6.35 -1.88 2.10
C PRO A 131 -7.31 -1.61 0.93
N ASN A 132 -7.26 -0.40 0.34
CA ASN A 132 -8.12 -0.08 -0.79
C ASN A 132 -7.82 -0.96 -2.02
N LEU A 133 -6.54 -1.22 -2.33
CA LEU A 133 -6.15 -2.12 -3.41
C LEU A 133 -6.61 -3.55 -3.12
N TYR A 134 -6.44 -4.03 -1.89
CA TYR A 134 -6.90 -5.35 -1.48
C TYR A 134 -8.41 -5.50 -1.67
N ASP A 135 -9.21 -4.53 -1.25
CA ASP A 135 -10.67 -4.59 -1.41
C ASP A 135 -11.07 -4.64 -2.89
N LYS A 136 -10.39 -3.91 -3.77
CA LYS A 136 -10.59 -3.99 -5.22
C LYS A 136 -10.26 -5.38 -5.76
N LEU A 137 -9.10 -5.95 -5.39
CA LEU A 137 -8.68 -7.27 -5.84
C LEU A 137 -9.58 -8.39 -5.29
N LYS A 138 -9.99 -8.30 -4.03
CA LYS A 138 -10.90 -9.25 -3.39
C LYS A 138 -12.28 -9.25 -4.04
N GLY A 139 -12.74 -8.09 -4.52
CA GLY A 139 -13.97 -7.97 -5.28
C GLY A 139 -13.86 -8.41 -6.75
N ALA A 140 -12.67 -8.80 -7.23
CA ALA A 140 -12.48 -9.27 -8.58
C ALA A 140 -12.85 -10.75 -8.72
N ASP A 141 -13.79 -11.06 -9.60
CA ASP A 141 -14.22 -12.44 -9.81
C ASP A 141 -13.18 -13.32 -10.51
N SER A 142 -12.19 -12.72 -11.18
CA SER A 142 -11.21 -13.46 -11.99
C SER A 142 -9.97 -13.93 -11.23
N LEU A 143 -9.68 -13.41 -10.03
CA LEU A 143 -8.43 -13.71 -9.31
C LEU A 143 -8.54 -14.98 -8.46
N SER A 144 -7.46 -15.74 -8.38
CA SER A 144 -7.43 -16.98 -7.60
C SER A 144 -7.52 -16.70 -6.10
N GLU A 145 -8.30 -17.51 -5.38
CA GLU A 145 -8.47 -17.37 -3.92
C GLU A 145 -7.14 -17.50 -3.18
N SER A 146 -6.26 -18.40 -3.64
CA SER A 146 -4.94 -18.60 -3.06
C SER A 146 -4.07 -17.34 -3.16
N TYR A 147 -4.15 -16.60 -4.27
CA TYR A 147 -3.46 -15.33 -4.42
C TYR A 147 -4.00 -14.28 -3.45
N ILE A 148 -5.32 -14.09 -3.40
CA ILE A 148 -5.97 -13.12 -2.50
C ILE A 148 -5.66 -13.44 -1.03
N SER A 149 -5.71 -14.72 -0.63
CA SER A 149 -5.30 -15.14 0.71
C SER A 149 -3.82 -14.84 0.99
N SER A 150 -2.92 -15.09 0.02
CA SER A 150 -1.50 -14.76 0.15
C SER A 150 -1.26 -13.26 0.34
N VAL A 151 -2.02 -12.41 -0.35
CA VAL A 151 -2.00 -10.96 -0.17
C VAL A 151 -2.41 -10.57 1.25
N TYR A 152 -3.53 -11.10 1.74
CA TYR A 152 -4.02 -10.82 3.09
C TYR A 152 -3.03 -11.25 4.19
N SER A 153 -2.48 -12.47 4.10
CA SER A 153 -1.48 -12.95 5.05
C SER A 153 -0.24 -12.06 5.09
N ARG A 154 0.18 -11.51 3.94
CA ARG A 154 1.31 -10.57 3.88
C ARG A 154 0.97 -9.20 4.47
N MET A 155 -0.26 -8.72 4.35
CA MET A 155 -0.74 -7.52 5.06
C MET A 155 -0.72 -7.72 6.59
N GLN A 156 -1.14 -8.89 7.06
CA GLN A 156 -1.08 -9.23 8.48
C GLN A 156 0.37 -9.26 8.97
N LYS A 157 1.26 -9.90 8.21
CA LYS A 157 2.68 -9.98 8.55
C LYS A 157 3.33 -8.60 8.64
N ILE A 158 3.02 -7.66 7.74
CA ILE A 158 3.49 -6.26 7.84
C ILE A 158 3.06 -5.65 9.18
N SER A 159 1.80 -5.84 9.57
CA SER A 159 1.25 -5.31 10.83
C SER A 159 1.95 -5.91 12.06
N GLU A 160 2.23 -7.22 12.02
CA GLU A 160 2.99 -7.92 13.06
C GLU A 160 4.42 -7.39 13.15
N THR A 161 5.10 -7.19 12.02
CA THR A 161 6.44 -6.61 11.96
C THR A 161 6.46 -5.18 12.52
N MET A 162 5.47 -4.34 12.20
CA MET A 162 5.34 -3.01 12.81
C MET A 162 5.23 -3.10 14.34
N ALA A 163 4.37 -3.97 14.85
CA ALA A 163 4.18 -4.16 16.29
C ALA A 163 5.47 -4.67 16.97
N PHE A 164 6.19 -5.58 16.32
CA PHE A 164 7.48 -6.09 16.76
C PHE A 164 8.52 -4.97 16.90
N VAL A 165 8.70 -4.16 15.85
CA VAL A 165 9.68 -3.06 15.84
C VAL A 165 9.31 -1.94 16.83
N MET A 166 8.01 -1.62 16.96
CA MET A 166 7.53 -0.58 17.89
C MET A 166 7.74 -0.92 19.37
N GLN A 167 7.81 -2.20 19.74
CA GLN A 167 8.04 -2.66 21.13
C GLN A 167 9.49 -2.48 21.61
N GLY A 168 10.29 -1.65 20.93
CA GLY A 168 11.66 -1.35 21.35
C GLY A 168 12.70 -2.35 20.85
N GLN A 169 12.30 -3.31 20.02
CA GLN A 169 13.22 -4.09 19.18
C GLN A 169 13.70 -3.20 18.02
N ARG A 170 14.26 -2.03 18.33
CA ARG A 170 14.93 -1.13 17.38
C ARG A 170 16.21 -1.82 16.87
N MET A 171 16.04 -2.87 16.10
CA MET A 171 17.12 -3.39 15.29
C MET A 171 17.18 -2.52 14.05
N ASN A 172 18.34 -1.94 13.81
CA ASN A 172 18.70 -1.58 12.46
C ASN A 172 18.57 -2.88 11.63
N PRO A 173 17.76 -2.99 10.56
CA PRO A 173 17.76 -4.21 9.76
C PRO A 173 19.08 -4.43 9.00
N ASN A 174 19.96 -3.42 8.97
CA ASN A 174 21.37 -3.56 8.60
C ASN A 174 22.26 -3.91 9.81
N TYR A 175 21.70 -4.18 10.99
CA TYR A 175 22.47 -4.67 12.13
C TYR A 175 23.12 -5.97 11.68
N PRO A 176 24.46 -6.04 11.66
CA PRO A 176 25.13 -7.27 11.29
C PRO A 176 24.74 -8.32 12.32
N LEU A 177 23.89 -9.27 11.93
CA LEU A 177 23.59 -10.45 12.75
C LEU A 177 24.83 -11.37 12.86
N SER A 178 25.96 -10.98 12.26
CA SER A 178 27.28 -11.57 12.49
C SER A 178 27.69 -11.38 13.95
N GLY A 179 27.63 -12.45 14.73
CA GLY A 179 27.96 -12.45 16.16
C GLY A 179 26.75 -12.56 17.09
N VAL A 180 25.52 -12.50 16.55
CA VAL A 180 24.28 -12.79 17.30
C VAL A 180 24.10 -14.31 17.41
N PHE A 181 23.64 -14.79 18.56
CA PHE A 181 23.36 -16.22 18.75
C PHE A 181 22.31 -16.70 17.74
N SER A 182 22.47 -17.92 17.21
CA SER A 182 21.62 -18.47 16.14
C SER A 182 20.13 -18.37 16.44
N LYS A 183 19.70 -18.64 17.67
CA LYS A 183 18.30 -18.55 18.10
C LYS A 183 17.72 -17.13 18.04
N GLU A 184 18.52 -16.13 18.37
CA GLU A 184 18.11 -14.73 18.34
C GLU A 184 18.05 -14.24 16.89
N LYS A 185 18.98 -14.68 16.05
CA LYS A 185 18.93 -14.45 14.60
C LYS A 185 17.66 -15.05 13.97
N GLU A 186 17.33 -16.30 14.29
CA GLU A 186 16.11 -16.97 13.81
C GLU A 186 14.86 -16.25 14.29
N PHE A 187 14.82 -15.83 15.55
CA PHE A 187 13.70 -15.06 16.11
C PHE A 187 13.48 -13.74 15.37
N VAL A 188 14.56 -13.01 15.07
CA VAL A 188 14.48 -11.75 14.30
C VAL A 188 14.01 -12.01 12.87
N GLU A 189 14.66 -12.90 12.14
CA GLU A 189 14.30 -13.20 10.75
C GLU A 189 12.86 -13.72 10.63
N ALA A 190 12.37 -14.48 11.61
CA ALA A 190 10.98 -14.93 11.65
C ALA A 190 9.97 -13.78 11.83
N ASN A 191 10.38 -12.61 12.36
CA ASN A 191 9.52 -11.45 12.57
C ASN A 191 9.60 -10.40 11.46
N LEU A 192 10.60 -10.47 10.57
CA LEU A 192 10.72 -9.59 9.40
C LEU A 192 9.83 -10.04 8.25
N CYS A 193 9.50 -9.12 7.34
CA CYS A 193 8.75 -9.37 6.12
C CYS A 193 9.62 -10.04 5.05
N ARG A 194 10.82 -9.49 4.77
CA ARG A 194 11.78 -10.02 3.77
C ARG A 194 11.15 -10.35 2.41
N TYR A 195 10.18 -9.55 1.98
CA TYR A 195 9.51 -9.79 0.71
C TYR A 195 10.46 -9.63 -0.47
N ASN A 196 10.20 -10.41 -1.52
CA ASN A 196 10.97 -10.42 -2.75
C ASN A 196 10.06 -10.18 -3.95
N ARG A 197 10.67 -10.05 -5.14
CA ARG A 197 9.98 -9.70 -6.38
C ARG A 197 9.41 -10.90 -7.15
N ASN A 198 9.40 -12.10 -6.58
CA ASN A 198 9.08 -13.31 -7.34
C ASN A 198 7.66 -13.28 -7.88
N GLN A 199 6.66 -12.97 -7.04
CA GLN A 199 5.26 -12.89 -7.49
C GLN A 199 5.07 -11.73 -8.49
N PHE A 200 5.63 -10.56 -8.22
CA PHE A 200 5.62 -9.43 -9.17
C PHE A 200 6.15 -9.81 -10.57
N ARG A 201 7.29 -10.51 -10.63
CA ARG A 201 7.92 -10.95 -11.89
C ARG A 201 7.13 -12.07 -12.55
N GLN A 202 6.56 -13.00 -11.77
CA GLN A 202 5.74 -14.07 -12.29
C GLN A 202 4.48 -13.50 -12.96
N ILE A 203 3.75 -12.60 -12.29
CA ILE A 203 2.57 -11.95 -12.89
C ILE A 203 2.95 -11.20 -14.18
N GLY A 204 4.11 -10.52 -14.22
CA GLY A 204 4.60 -9.88 -15.44
C GLY A 204 4.90 -10.86 -16.58
N THR A 205 5.42 -12.04 -16.25
CA THR A 205 5.61 -13.15 -17.20
C THR A 205 4.26 -13.66 -17.70
N ASP A 206 3.30 -13.86 -16.81
CA ASP A 206 1.96 -14.36 -17.13
C ASP A 206 1.21 -13.39 -18.07
N ILE A 207 1.24 -12.09 -17.79
CA ILE A 207 0.69 -11.05 -18.69
C ILE A 207 1.33 -11.14 -20.08
N SER A 208 2.67 -11.29 -20.13
CA SER A 208 3.39 -11.40 -21.41
C SER A 208 3.05 -12.69 -22.16
N GLY A 209 2.72 -13.76 -21.44
CA GLY A 209 2.25 -15.04 -22.00
C GLY A 209 0.86 -14.90 -22.59
N MET A 210 -0.08 -14.35 -21.83
CA MET A 210 -1.47 -14.12 -22.27
C MET A 210 -1.56 -13.19 -23.49
N LEU A 211 -0.66 -12.21 -23.62
CA LEU A 211 -0.61 -11.34 -24.80
C LEU A 211 -0.10 -12.05 -26.08
N LYS A 212 0.56 -13.20 -25.94
CA LYS A 212 1.16 -13.96 -27.05
C LYS A 212 0.36 -15.22 -27.41
N ASP A 213 -0.33 -15.79 -26.44
CA ASP A 213 -1.09 -17.02 -26.57
C ASP A 213 -2.37 -16.92 -25.74
N ASP A 214 -3.52 -16.87 -26.43
CA ASP A 214 -4.85 -16.80 -25.81
C ASP A 214 -5.19 -18.04 -24.97
N LYS A 215 -4.42 -19.15 -25.11
CA LYS A 215 -4.57 -20.35 -24.29
C LYS A 215 -3.72 -20.33 -23.02
N TYR A 216 -2.89 -19.32 -22.84
CA TYR A 216 -2.07 -19.20 -21.65
C TYR A 216 -2.93 -18.91 -20.41
N CYS A 217 -2.84 -19.76 -19.39
CA CYS A 217 -3.54 -19.56 -18.12
C CYS A 217 -2.57 -19.14 -17.02
N SER A 218 -2.82 -17.97 -16.43
CA SER A 218 -2.08 -17.50 -15.25
C SER A 218 -2.51 -18.25 -14.00
N SER A 219 -1.54 -18.64 -13.17
CA SER A 219 -1.82 -19.25 -11.84
C SER A 219 -2.47 -18.29 -10.83
N PHE A 220 -2.47 -16.99 -11.14
CA PHE A 220 -3.10 -15.93 -10.32
C PHE A 220 -4.57 -15.69 -10.70
N LEU A 221 -5.06 -16.34 -11.76
CA LEU A 221 -6.46 -16.29 -12.17
C LEU A 221 -7.18 -17.56 -11.72
N LYS A 222 -8.50 -17.49 -11.58
CA LYS A 222 -9.33 -18.69 -11.41
C LYS A 222 -9.25 -19.52 -12.68
N PHE A 223 -9.14 -20.83 -12.52
CA PHE A 223 -9.32 -21.75 -13.65
C PHE A 223 -10.79 -21.68 -14.07
N SER A 224 -11.05 -21.26 -15.30
CA SER A 224 -12.34 -21.39 -15.96
C SER A 224 -12.52 -22.77 -16.59
#